data_AF-A0A8T5I162-F1
#
_entry.id   AF-A0A8T5I162-F1
#
_cell.length_a   1.000
_cell.length_b   1.000
_cell.length_c   1.000
_cell.angle_alpha   90.00
_cell.angle_beta   90.00
_cell.angle_gamma   90.00
#
_symmetry.space_group_name_H-M   'P 1'
#
loop_
_entity.id
_entity.type
_entity.pdbx_description
1 polymer ?
#
loop_
_entity_poly.entity_id
_entity_poly.type
_entity_poly.pdbx_seq_one_letter_code
_entity_poly.pdbx_strand_id
1 'polypeptide(L)' 'MSELVIEKLLEKRDSYLNLLKHLSFELMMEPTDVEIKRIKELENNTVEQLEKIQQDISEILSEKSK' A
#
# COMPACT_ATOMS: atom_id res chain seq x y z
N MET A 1 -2.47 20.84 10.83
CA MET A 1 -1.62 19.71 11.26
C MET A 1 -2.17 18.37 10.75
N SER A 2 -3.43 18.02 11.03
CA SER A 2 -4.03 16.76 10.55
C SER A 2 -4.18 16.64 9.03
N GLU A 3 -4.41 17.74 8.29
CA GLU A 3 -4.40 17.75 6.82
C GLU A 3 -3.05 17.32 6.22
N LEU A 4 -1.96 17.90 6.71
CA LEU A 4 -0.60 17.55 6.26
C LEU A 4 -0.22 16.10 6.62
N VAL A 5 -0.80 15.55 7.70
CA VAL A 5 -0.64 14.13 8.04
C VAL A 5 -1.42 13.25 7.06
N ILE A 6 -2.67 13.60 6.75
CA ILE A 6 -3.48 12.88 5.76
C ILE A 6 -2.83 12.92 4.37
N GLU A 7 -2.33 14.07 3.92
CA GLU A 7 -1.61 14.20 2.64
C GLU A 7 -0.43 13.22 2.55
N LYS A 8 0.41 13.15 3.59
CA LYS A 8 1.53 12.20 3.63
C LYS A 8 1.08 10.74 3.63
N LEU A 9 -0.03 10.41 4.30
CA LEU A 9 -0.60 9.07 4.29
C LEU A 9 -1.12 8.70 2.89
N LEU A 10 -1.74 9.64 2.18
CA LEU A 10 -2.21 9.46 0.81
C LEU A 10 -1.03 9.30 -0.18
N GLU A 11 0.03 10.10 -0.05
CA GLU A 11 1.26 9.94 -0.84
C GLU A 11 1.89 8.54 -0.64
N LYS A 12 1.92 8.07 0.61
CA LYS A 12 2.43 6.74 0.95
C LYS A 12 1.54 5.64 0.37
N ARG A 13 0.22 5.80 0.44
CA ARG A 13 -0.75 4.89 -0.19
C ARG A 13 -0.49 4.78 -1.70
N ASP A 14 -0.35 5.91 -2.37
CA ASP A 14 -0.15 5.95 -3.82
C ASP A 14 1.17 5.28 -4.23
N SER A 15 2.21 5.44 -3.40
CA SER A 15 3.49 4.75 -3.57
C SER A 15 3.35 3.23 -3.48
N TYR A 16 2.60 2.72 -2.49
CA TYR A 16 2.34 1.28 -2.35
C TYR A 16 1.44 0.72 -3.46
N LEU A 17 0.44 1.48 -3.93
CA LEU A 17 -0.37 1.08 -5.09
C LEU A 17 0.46 0.98 -6.37
N ASN A 18 1.41 1.90 -6.56
CA ASN A 18 2.37 1.81 -7.66
C ASN A 18 3.28 0.58 -7.54
N LEU A 19 3.73 0.24 -6.33
CA LEU A 19 4.50 -0.99 -6.11
C LEU A 19 3.69 -2.24 -6.50
N LEU A 20 2.44 -2.36 -6.08
CA LEU A 20 1.57 -3.46 -6.50
C LEU A 20 1.41 -3.55 -8.01
N LYS A 21 1.28 -2.39 -8.68
CA LYS A 21 1.23 -2.34 -10.15
C LYS A 21 2.53 -2.86 -10.77
N HIS A 22 3.69 -2.50 -10.23
CA HIS A 22 4.98 -3.03 -10.69
C HIS A 22 5.09 -4.55 -10.50
N LEU A 23 4.74 -5.06 -9.32
CA LEU A 23 4.73 -6.50 -9.03
C LEU A 23 3.79 -7.27 -9.98
N SER A 24 2.64 -6.69 -10.31
CA SER A 24 1.71 -7.28 -11.28
C SER A 24 2.32 -7.39 -12.68
N PHE A 25 3.17 -6.44 -13.09
CA PHE A 25 3.90 -6.53 -14.36
C PHE A 25 5.02 -7.57 -14.30
N GLU A 26 5.75 -7.67 -13.18
CA GLU A 26 6.78 -8.70 -12.99
C GLU A 26 6.18 -10.10 -13.13
N LEU A 27 4.96 -10.34 -12.61
CA LEU A 27 4.26 -11.61 -12.77
C LEU A 27 3.90 -11.94 -14.23
N MET A 28 3.80 -10.95 -15.11
CA MET A 28 3.51 -11.16 -16.53
C MET A 28 4.77 -11.49 -17.35
N MET A 29 5.96 -11.32 -16.79
CA MET A 29 7.25 -11.50 -17.47
C MET A 29 7.82 -12.92 -17.34
N GLU A 30 6.97 -13.94 -17.22
CA GLU A 30 7.35 -15.35 -17.01
C GLU A 30 8.42 -15.55 -15.90
N PRO A 31 8.18 -15.03 -14.68
CA PRO A 31 9.13 -15.17 -13.58
C PRO A 31 9.31 -16.63 -13.15
N THR A 32 10.46 -16.91 -12.55
CA THR A 32 10.73 -18.21 -11.93
C THR A 32 9.85 -18.44 -10.69
N ASP A 33 9.67 -19.69 -10.27
CA ASP A 33 8.91 -20.04 -9.06
C ASP A 33 9.43 -19.33 -7.79
N VAL A 34 10.73 -19.08 -7.71
CA VAL A 34 11.37 -18.37 -6.59
C VAL A 34 10.98 -16.90 -6.61
N GLU A 35 11.00 -16.27 -7.79
CA GLU A 35 10.55 -14.89 -7.97
C GLU A 35 9.05 -14.75 -7.69
N ILE A 36 8.22 -15.68 -8.16
CA ILE A 36 6.78 -15.70 -7.87
C ILE A 36 6.51 -15.73 -6.37
N LYS A 37 7.23 -16.57 -5.61
CA LYS A 37 7.08 -16.61 -4.14
C LYS A 37 7.45 -15.29 -3.49
N ARG A 38 8.57 -14.69 -3.91
CA ARG A 38 9.02 -13.39 -3.40
C ARG A 38 8.03 -12.27 -3.74
N ILE A 39 7.53 -12.25 -4.97
CA ILE A 39 6.56 -11.26 -5.42
C ILE A 39 5.29 -11.36 -4.57
N LYS A 40 4.74 -12.56 -4.37
CA LYS A 40 3.55 -12.76 -3.52
C LYS A 40 3.75 -12.35 -2.07
N GLU A 41 4.93 -12.59 -1.51
CA GLU A 41 5.26 -12.12 -0.16
C GLU A 41 5.30 -10.59 -0.09
N LEU A 42 5.91 -9.93 -1.08
CA LEU A 42 5.91 -8.47 -1.18
C LEU A 42 4.51 -7.90 -1.42
N GLU A 43 3.69 -8.54 -2.25
CA GLU A 43 2.29 -8.17 -2.45
C GLU A 43 1.50 -8.21 -1.14
N ASN A 44 1.57 -9.33 -0.40
CA ASN A 44 0.87 -9.47 0.88
C ASN A 44 1.29 -8.40 1.89
N ASN A 45 2.60 -8.21 2.07
CA ASN A 45 3.12 -7.17 2.97
C ASN A 45 2.65 -5.77 2.54
N THR A 46 2.59 -5.50 1.24
CA THR A 46 2.15 -4.20 0.71
C THR A 46 0.65 -3.98 0.96
N VAL A 47 -0.18 -5.01 0.81
CA VAL A 47 -1.61 -4.96 1.14
C VAL A 47 -1.82 -4.67 2.63
N GLU A 48 -1.09 -5.34 3.52
CA GLU A 48 -1.17 -5.07 4.97
C GLU A 48 -0.80 -3.61 5.32
N GLN A 49 0.17 -3.02 4.61
CA GLN A 49 0.53 -1.61 4.80
C GLN A 49 -0.57 -0.67 4.30
N LEU A 50 -1.24 -1.01 3.19
CA LEU A 50 -2.37 -0.24 2.67
C LEU A 50 -3.56 -0.28 3.64
N GLU A 51 -3.85 -1.43 4.24
CA GLU A 51 -4.90 -1.57 5.25
C GLU A 51 -4.63 -0.69 6.48
N LYS A 52 -3.38 -0.68 6.98
CA LYS A 52 -2.97 0.19 8.09
C LYS A 52 -3.11 1.66 7.75
N ILE A 53 -2.66 2.09 6.56
CA ILE A 53 -2.82 3.48 6.12
C ILE A 53 -4.30 3.85 6.05
N GLN A 54 -5.15 2.96 5.53
CA GLN A 54 -6.58 3.20 5.45
C GLN A 54 -7.20 3.35 6.85
N GLN A 55 -6.79 2.52 7.80
CA GLN A 55 -7.21 2.63 9.20
C GLN A 55 -6.78 3.97 9.81
N ASP A 56 -5.50 4.36 9.67
CA ASP A 56 -4.97 5.62 10.18
C ASP A 56 -5.74 6.83 9.63
N ILE A 57 -6.01 6.85 8.33
CA ILE A 57 -6.81 7.91 7.69
C ILE A 57 -8.22 7.95 8.28
N SER A 58 -8.87 6.79 8.43
CA SER A 58 -10.22 6.69 8.98
C SER A 58 -10.29 7.17 10.43
N GLU A 59 -9.29 6.86 11.26
CA GLU A 59 -9.19 7.32 12.64
C GLU A 59 -9.07 8.86 12.71
N ILE A 60 -8.15 9.45 11.94
CA ILE A 60 -7.96 10.91 11.90
C ILE A 60 -9.23 11.64 11.43
N LEU A 61 -9.92 11.10 10.42
CA LEU A 61 -11.17 11.68 9.91
C LEU A 61 -12.31 11.56 10.92
N SER A 62 -12.36 10.47 11.69
CA SER A 62 -13.34 10.28 12.76
C SER A 62 -13.10 11.25 13.92
N GLU A 63 -11.84 11.48 14.30
CA GLU A 63 -11.47 12.45 15.32
C GLU A 63 -11.79 13.89 14.90
N LYS A 64 -11.57 14.25 13.62
CA LYS A 64 -11.97 15.57 13.08
C LYS A 64 -13.48 15.80 13.09
N SER A 65 -14.29 14.73 13.12
CA SER A 65 -15.75 14.81 13.06
C SER A 65 -16.41 14.88 14.43
N LYS A 66 -15.61 14.83 15.52
CA LYS A 66 -16.04 15.03 16.91
C LYS A 66 -15.71 16.44 17.38
#